data_AF-A0A925C7N7-F1
#
_entry.id   AF-A0A925C7N7-F1
#
_cell.length_a   1.000
_cell.length_b   1.000
_cell.length_c   1.000
_cell.angle_alpha   90.00
_cell.angle_beta   90.00
_cell.angle_gamma   90.00
#
_symmetry.space_group_name_H-M   'P 1'
#
loop_
_entity.id
_entity.type
_entity.pdbx_description
1 polymer ?
#
loop_
_entity_poly.entity_id
_entity_poly.type
_entity_poly.pdbx_seq_one_letter_code
_entity_poly.pdbx_strand_id
1 'polypeptide(L)'
;MTVKPRRQSQDRLAVMLPPPHWRWAQSLRSAGRRLVNLRASPHEIALGCALGAFVSITPLLGVQTILAVVLALAMRASVPAAIIGTFVGNPLSWPFIWVSTYVMGLQIVGLEGALDPAAVHRNVMLLWHALLEPSPQLLDATAALFWPLLWPMLAGSLPIGLLTAAIVYYISRNVVRGWRVRIMNRTSAPAE
;
A
#
# COMPACT_ATOMS: atom_id res chain seq x y z
N MET A 1 0.16 -66.93 33.59
CA MET A 1 0.32 -66.44 32.20
C MET A 1 0.26 -64.93 32.22
N THR A 2 1.37 -64.33 31.79
CA THR A 2 1.73 -62.92 31.72
C THR A 2 1.10 -62.24 30.51
N VAL A 3 0.36 -61.16 30.71
CA VAL A 3 0.29 -60.04 29.74
C VAL A 3 0.24 -58.72 30.51
N LYS A 4 1.32 -57.94 30.37
CA LYS A 4 1.47 -56.54 30.78
C LYS A 4 1.38 -55.67 29.50
N PRO A 5 1.51 -54.35 29.57
CA PRO A 5 0.45 -53.33 29.72
C PRO A 5 0.26 -52.49 28.44
N ARG A 6 -0.79 -51.68 28.33
CA ARG A 6 -0.80 -50.56 27.36
C ARG A 6 -1.24 -49.24 27.99
N ARG A 7 -0.23 -48.38 28.19
CA ARG A 7 -0.31 -46.92 28.34
C ARG A 7 -1.23 -46.34 27.26
N GLN A 8 -2.32 -45.66 27.64
CA GLN A 8 -2.97 -44.70 26.73
C GLN A 8 -3.85 -43.67 27.44
N SER A 9 -3.44 -43.23 28.63
CA SER A 9 -4.05 -42.09 29.34
C SER A 9 -3.21 -40.81 29.20
N GLN A 10 -2.61 -40.60 28.03
CA GLN A 10 -1.83 -39.39 27.70
C GLN A 10 -2.23 -38.72 26.36
N ASP A 11 -3.39 -39.03 25.79
CA ASP A 11 -3.91 -38.33 24.61
C ASP A 11 -4.92 -37.22 24.97
N ARG A 12 -4.67 -36.51 26.07
CA ARG A 12 -5.08 -35.10 26.18
C ARG A 12 -3.94 -34.22 25.66
N LEU A 13 -3.48 -34.55 24.45
CA LEU A 13 -2.60 -33.71 23.67
C LEU A 13 -3.38 -32.46 23.32
N ALA A 14 -3.16 -31.45 24.16
CA ALA A 14 -2.97 -30.07 23.77
C ALA A 14 -3.61 -29.74 22.42
N VAL A 15 -4.79 -29.13 22.48
CA VAL A 15 -5.29 -28.24 21.43
C VAL A 15 -4.11 -27.35 21.06
N MET A 16 -3.44 -27.72 19.97
CA MET A 16 -2.24 -27.10 19.46
C MET A 16 -2.67 -25.76 18.88
N LEU A 17 -2.88 -24.79 19.77
CA LEU A 17 -3.09 -23.41 19.42
C LEU A 17 -1.83 -22.98 18.64
N PRO A 18 -1.94 -22.67 17.34
CA PRO A 18 -0.80 -22.21 16.58
C PRO A 18 -0.26 -20.92 17.23
N PRO A 19 1.07 -20.70 17.21
CA PRO A 19 1.69 -19.60 17.93
C PRO A 19 1.12 -18.24 17.51
N PRO A 20 1.12 -17.23 18.40
CA PRO A 20 0.37 -15.98 18.24
C PRO A 20 0.74 -15.16 16.98
N HIS A 21 1.96 -15.34 16.45
CA HIS A 21 2.41 -14.72 15.21
C HIS A 21 1.86 -15.38 13.93
N TRP A 22 1.09 -16.47 14.01
CA TRP A 22 0.46 -17.09 12.84
C TRP A 22 -1.03 -16.69 12.71
N ARG A 23 -1.59 -16.07 13.76
CA ARG A 23 -2.98 -15.57 13.78
C ARG A 23 -3.18 -14.36 12.88
N TRP A 24 -2.19 -13.47 12.75
CA TRP A 24 -2.29 -12.34 11.81
C TRP A 24 -2.23 -12.81 10.34
N ALA A 25 -1.41 -13.81 10.01
CA ALA A 25 -1.37 -14.37 8.65
C ALA A 25 -2.69 -15.07 8.28
N GLN A 26 -3.34 -15.73 9.24
CA GLN A 26 -4.68 -16.31 9.06
C GLN A 26 -5.78 -15.24 9.02
N SER A 27 -5.69 -14.18 9.83
CA SER A 27 -6.61 -13.03 9.77
C SER A 27 -6.46 -12.24 8.47
N LEU A 28 -5.25 -12.09 7.94
CA LEU A 28 -5.00 -11.51 6.61
C LEU A 28 -5.48 -12.43 5.48
N ARG A 29 -5.32 -13.75 5.62
CA ARG A 29 -5.88 -14.73 4.67
C ARG A 29 -7.40 -14.81 4.72
N SER A 30 -8.03 -14.68 5.88
CA SER A 30 -9.49 -14.73 6.03
C SER A 30 -10.14 -13.38 5.72
N ALA A 31 -9.50 -12.26 6.04
CA ALA A 31 -9.84 -10.96 5.48
C ALA A 31 -9.70 -11.00 3.96
N GLY A 32 -8.56 -11.42 3.42
CA GLY A 32 -8.32 -11.62 1.99
C GLY A 32 -9.37 -12.50 1.31
N ARG A 33 -9.81 -13.58 1.95
CA ARG A 33 -10.92 -14.43 1.47
C ARG A 33 -12.29 -13.76 1.56
N ARG A 34 -12.58 -12.95 2.58
CA ARG A 34 -13.80 -12.11 2.64
C ARG A 34 -13.81 -11.02 1.56
N LEU A 35 -12.65 -10.59 1.11
CA LEU A 35 -12.46 -9.59 0.05
C LEU A 35 -12.58 -10.19 -1.35
N VAL A 36 -12.19 -11.46 -1.50
CA VAL A 36 -12.45 -12.29 -2.68
C VAL A 36 -13.91 -12.78 -2.72
N ASN A 37 -14.56 -12.93 -1.56
CA ASN A 37 -15.97 -13.34 -1.44
C ASN A 37 -16.99 -12.20 -1.47
N LEU A 38 -16.54 -10.93 -1.46
CA LEU A 38 -17.38 -9.86 -1.97
C LEU A 38 -17.24 -9.87 -3.49
N ARG A 39 -18.36 -9.72 -4.19
CA ARG A 39 -18.47 -9.69 -5.65
C ARG A 39 -17.76 -8.49 -6.29
N ALA A 40 -16.62 -8.06 -5.75
CA ALA A 40 -15.87 -6.89 -6.19
C ALA A 40 -15.43 -7.11 -7.63
N SER A 41 -16.05 -6.36 -8.54
CA SER A 41 -15.77 -6.33 -9.96
C SER A 41 -14.29 -6.08 -10.24
N PRO A 42 -13.77 -6.46 -11.43
CA PRO A 42 -12.39 -6.12 -11.82
C PRO A 42 -12.11 -4.62 -11.76
N HIS A 43 -13.16 -3.81 -11.93
CA HIS A 43 -13.10 -2.36 -11.79
C HIS A 43 -12.83 -1.94 -10.34
N GLU A 44 -13.57 -2.44 -9.36
CA GLU A 44 -13.41 -2.06 -7.94
C GLU A 44 -12.02 -2.44 -7.40
N ILE A 45 -11.47 -3.58 -7.84
CA ILE A 45 -10.11 -4.00 -7.47
C ILE A 45 -9.06 -3.07 -8.11
N ALA A 46 -9.19 -2.82 -9.42
CA ALA A 46 -8.26 -1.95 -10.14
C ALA A 46 -8.29 -0.51 -9.61
N LEU A 47 -9.48 0.01 -9.31
CA LEU A 47 -9.68 1.32 -8.72
C LEU A 47 -9.05 1.40 -7.34
N GLY A 48 -9.20 0.36 -6.51
CA GLY A 48 -8.54 0.28 -5.21
C GLY A 48 -7.02 0.39 -5.37
N CYS A 49 -6.41 -0.46 -6.19
CA CYS A 49 -4.96 -0.40 -6.45
C CYS A 49 -4.50 0.98 -6.92
N ALA A 50 -5.25 1.61 -7.83
CA ALA A 50 -4.95 2.93 -8.37
C ALA A 50 -4.99 4.03 -7.31
N LEU A 51 -6.00 4.01 -6.42
CA LEU A 51 -6.11 4.94 -5.31
C LEU A 51 -4.98 4.77 -4.30
N GLY A 52 -4.62 3.52 -3.97
CA GLY A 52 -3.47 3.25 -3.11
C GLY A 52 -2.17 3.77 -3.70
N ALA A 53 -1.95 3.52 -5.00
CA ALA A 53 -0.78 3.99 -5.72
C ALA A 53 -0.72 5.52 -5.78
N PHE A 54 -1.84 6.18 -6.10
CA PHE A 54 -1.97 7.64 -6.07
C PHE A 54 -1.53 8.22 -4.73
N VAL A 55 -2.11 7.70 -3.65
CA VAL A 55 -1.83 8.18 -2.29
C VAL A 55 -0.37 7.93 -1.91
N SER A 56 0.25 6.85 -2.38
CA SER A 56 1.66 6.57 -2.11
C SER A 56 2.65 7.56 -2.73
N ILE A 57 2.24 8.26 -3.80
CA ILE A 57 3.01 9.34 -4.44
C ILE A 57 2.91 10.63 -3.63
N THR A 58 1.87 10.80 -2.81
CA THR A 58 1.70 12.00 -1.99
C THR A 58 2.75 12.04 -0.86
N PRO A 59 3.29 13.22 -0.52
CA PRO A 59 4.30 13.38 0.54
C PRO A 59 3.71 13.22 1.97
N LEU A 60 2.51 12.64 2.11
CA LEU A 60 1.78 12.50 3.37
C LEU A 60 2.25 11.27 4.17
N LEU A 61 3.49 11.29 4.64
CA LEU A 61 4.12 10.18 5.35
C LEU A 61 3.30 9.72 6.57
N GLY A 62 3.20 8.41 6.78
CA GLY A 62 2.50 7.80 7.92
C GLY A 62 0.96 7.76 7.82
N VAL A 63 0.33 8.69 7.08
CA VAL A 63 -1.15 8.74 6.94
C VAL A 63 -1.66 8.16 5.61
N GLN A 64 -0.77 7.79 4.69
CA GLN A 64 -1.10 7.28 3.35
C GLN A 64 -2.09 6.11 3.38
N THR A 65 -1.87 5.11 4.23
CA THR A 65 -2.76 3.94 4.31
C THR A 65 -4.17 4.32 4.75
N ILE A 66 -4.29 5.22 5.73
CA ILE A 66 -5.58 5.71 6.20
C ILE A 66 -6.28 6.47 5.08
N LEU A 67 -5.57 7.39 4.42
CA LEU A 67 -6.11 8.16 3.30
C LEU A 67 -6.55 7.26 2.14
N ALA A 68 -5.75 6.24 1.80
CA ALA A 68 -6.11 5.25 0.77
C ALA A 68 -7.38 4.46 1.14
N VAL A 69 -7.54 4.07 2.41
CA VAL A 69 -8.74 3.40 2.91
C VAL A 69 -9.95 4.33 2.81
N VAL A 70 -9.83 5.59 3.25
CA VAL A 70 -10.92 6.58 3.19
C VAL A 70 -11.36 6.82 1.75
N LEU A 71 -10.41 7.04 0.83
CA LEU A 71 -10.70 7.22 -0.59
C LEU A 71 -11.33 5.97 -1.20
N ALA A 72 -10.85 4.78 -0.85
CA ALA A 72 -11.43 3.53 -1.33
C ALA A 72 -12.87 3.36 -0.85
N LEU A 73 -13.18 3.69 0.40
CA LEU A 73 -14.55 3.67 0.92
C LEU A 73 -15.45 4.70 0.22
N ALA A 74 -14.97 5.93 0.06
CA ALA A 74 -15.71 7.01 -0.59
C ALA A 74 -16.05 6.68 -2.05
N MET A 75 -15.11 6.10 -2.78
CA MET A 75 -15.28 5.72 -4.20
C MET A 75 -15.84 4.31 -4.40
N ARG A 76 -16.25 3.63 -3.32
CA ARG A 76 -16.73 2.23 -3.34
C ARG A 76 -15.74 1.27 -4.02
N ALA A 77 -14.45 1.54 -3.89
CA ALA A 77 -13.37 0.70 -4.38
C ALA A 77 -13.01 -0.39 -3.37
N SER A 78 -12.23 -1.37 -3.82
CA SER A 78 -11.73 -2.44 -2.96
C SER A 78 -10.68 -1.88 -1.97
N VAL A 79 -11.10 -1.64 -0.72
CA VAL A 79 -10.23 -1.21 0.41
C VAL A 79 -8.92 -1.99 0.51
N PRO A 80 -8.88 -3.33 0.40
CA PRO A 80 -7.63 -4.09 0.49
C PRO A 80 -6.77 -3.93 -0.74
N ALA A 81 -7.38 -3.79 -1.92
CA ALA A 81 -6.62 -3.47 -3.12
C ALA A 81 -5.98 -2.09 -2.99
N ALA A 82 -6.64 -1.15 -2.31
CA ALA A 82 -6.06 0.15 -1.96
C ALA A 82 -4.93 0.06 -0.96
N ILE A 83 -5.07 -0.74 0.11
CA ILE A 83 -3.96 -1.00 1.04
C ILE A 83 -2.77 -1.65 0.32
N ILE A 84 -3.02 -2.58 -0.62
CA ILE A 84 -1.94 -3.17 -1.42
C ILE A 84 -1.32 -2.11 -2.34
N GLY A 85 -2.14 -1.23 -2.92
CA GLY A 85 -1.69 -0.15 -3.78
C GLY A 85 -0.75 0.83 -3.09
N THR A 86 -0.85 1.02 -1.76
CA THR A 86 0.06 1.93 -1.05
C THR A 86 1.50 1.42 -1.02
N PHE A 87 1.74 0.12 -1.19
CA PHE A 87 3.09 -0.45 -1.27
C PHE A 87 3.86 -0.09 -2.55
N VAL A 88 3.23 0.61 -3.50
CA VAL A 88 3.94 1.25 -4.63
C VAL A 88 4.95 2.28 -4.11
N GLY A 89 4.62 2.99 -3.03
CA GLY A 89 5.54 3.86 -2.29
C GLY A 89 6.30 3.07 -1.22
N ASN A 90 7.34 2.35 -1.61
CA ASN A 90 8.23 1.61 -0.72
C ASN A 90 9.56 2.38 -0.52
N PRO A 91 10.40 2.02 0.47
CA PRO A 91 11.65 2.73 0.76
C PRO A 91 12.59 2.88 -0.44
N LEU A 92 12.54 1.94 -1.39
CA LEU A 92 13.32 2.01 -2.62
C LEU A 92 12.75 3.03 -3.61
N SER A 93 11.44 3.21 -3.68
CA SER A 93 10.80 4.17 -4.59
C SER A 93 10.72 5.59 -4.03
N TRP A 94 10.80 5.79 -2.71
CA TRP A 94 10.68 7.11 -2.08
C TRP A 94 11.64 8.17 -2.60
N PRO A 95 12.96 7.92 -2.78
CA PRO A 95 13.87 8.95 -3.30
C PRO A 95 13.44 9.44 -4.70
N PHE A 96 13.01 8.52 -5.56
CA PHE A 96 12.52 8.86 -6.90
C PHE A 96 11.20 9.64 -6.84
N ILE A 97 10.26 9.22 -5.98
CA ILE A 97 8.99 9.90 -5.79
C ILE A 97 9.23 11.32 -5.25
N TRP A 98 10.08 11.50 -4.23
CA TRP A 98 10.29 12.80 -3.61
C TRP A 98 11.00 13.78 -4.55
N VAL A 99 12.04 13.33 -5.25
CA VAL A 99 12.73 14.19 -6.24
C VAL A 99 11.77 14.58 -7.37
N SER A 100 11.05 13.61 -7.95
CA SER A 100 10.15 13.88 -9.08
C SER A 100 8.98 14.79 -8.70
N THR A 101 8.33 14.54 -7.55
CA THR A 101 7.23 15.38 -7.06
C THR A 101 7.69 16.77 -6.63
N TYR A 102 8.87 16.92 -6.05
CA TYR A 102 9.41 18.23 -5.68
C TYR A 102 9.79 19.05 -6.91
N VAL A 103 10.52 18.45 -7.88
CA VAL A 103 10.92 19.15 -9.12
C VAL A 103 9.71 19.56 -9.94
N MET A 104 8.78 18.62 -10.18
CA MET A 104 7.52 18.91 -10.87
C MET A 104 6.70 19.97 -10.12
N GLY A 105 6.69 19.88 -8.79
CA GLY A 105 6.03 20.84 -7.92
C GLY A 105 6.54 22.26 -8.06
N LEU A 106 7.86 22.44 -8.06
CA LEU A 106 8.49 23.75 -8.23
C LEU A 106 8.17 24.36 -9.59
N GLN A 107 8.12 23.54 -10.65
CA GLN A 107 7.69 23.99 -11.98
C GLN A 107 6.22 24.46 -11.99
N ILE A 108 5.32 23.67 -11.40
CA ILE A 108 3.88 23.99 -11.36
C ILE A 108 3.60 25.26 -10.54
N VAL A 109 4.31 25.45 -9.43
CA VAL A 109 4.10 26.60 -8.52
C VAL A 109 4.84 27.86 -9.02
N GLY A 110 5.63 27.78 -10.10
CA GLY A 110 6.38 28.91 -10.66
C GLY A 110 7.61 29.29 -9.85
N LEU A 111 8.16 28.34 -9.09
CA LEU A 111 9.36 28.49 -8.26
C LEU A 111 10.58 27.79 -8.91
N GLU A 112 10.65 27.78 -10.24
CA GLU A 112 11.72 27.13 -11.00
C GLU A 112 13.11 27.67 -10.64
N GLY A 113 13.22 28.95 -10.28
CA GLY A 113 14.47 29.56 -9.81
C GLY A 113 15.00 28.99 -8.48
N ALA A 114 14.17 28.24 -7.74
CA ALA A 114 14.57 27.53 -6.53
C ALA A 114 15.00 26.07 -6.79
N LEU A 115 15.06 25.63 -8.06
CA LEU A 115 15.61 24.33 -8.45
C LEU A 115 17.14 24.34 -8.32
N ASP A 116 17.61 24.19 -7.08
CA ASP A 116 19.02 23.98 -6.73
C ASP A 116 19.26 22.50 -6.38
N PRO A 117 20.18 21.79 -7.07
CA PRO A 117 20.53 20.41 -6.72
C PRO A 117 20.89 20.20 -5.25
N ALA A 118 21.54 21.18 -4.61
CA ALA A 118 21.88 21.09 -3.19
C ALA A 118 20.63 21.22 -2.31
N ALA A 119 19.67 22.10 -2.66
CA ALA A 119 18.38 22.19 -1.99
C ALA A 119 17.56 20.90 -2.11
N VAL A 120 17.49 20.30 -3.31
CA VAL A 120 16.82 19.01 -3.54
C VAL A 120 17.41 17.92 -2.65
N HIS A 121 18.75 17.82 -2.60
CA HIS A 121 19.42 16.83 -1.76
C HIS A 121 19.11 17.02 -0.27
N ARG A 122 19.22 18.26 0.25
CA ARG A 122 18.87 18.57 1.65
C ARG A 122 17.43 18.18 1.98
N ASN A 123 16.50 18.53 1.10
CA ASN A 123 15.08 18.27 1.25
C ASN A 123 14.74 16.77 1.30
N VAL A 124 15.34 15.98 0.40
CA VAL A 124 15.21 14.51 0.40
C VAL A 124 15.77 13.91 1.68
N MET A 125 16.92 14.39 2.15
CA MET A 125 17.52 13.92 3.40
C MET A 125 16.67 14.28 4.62
N LEU A 126 16.07 15.48 4.66
CA LEU A 126 15.15 15.87 5.73
C LEU A 126 13.93 14.93 5.80
N LEU A 127 13.33 14.57 4.67
CA LEU A 127 12.23 13.60 4.60
C LEU A 127 12.68 12.21 5.05
N TRP A 128 13.90 11.81 4.67
CA TRP A 128 14.48 10.53 5.07
C TRP A 128 14.67 10.43 6.59
N HIS A 129 15.28 11.45 7.20
CA HIS A 129 15.49 11.50 8.65
C HIS A 129 14.17 11.57 9.41
N ALA A 130 13.19 12.37 8.95
CA ALA A 130 11.87 12.45 9.56
C ALA A 130 11.13 11.10 9.56
N LEU A 131 11.45 10.22 8.61
CA LEU A 131 10.78 8.92 8.45
C LEU A 131 11.44 7.79 9.24
N LEU A 132 12.78 7.77 9.31
CA LEU A 132 13.52 6.73 10.04
C LEU A 132 13.68 7.03 11.53
N GLU A 133 13.79 8.30 11.89
CA GLU A 133 14.01 8.76 13.26
C GLU A 133 12.98 9.83 13.63
N PRO A 134 11.70 9.46 13.86
CA PRO A 134 10.66 10.41 14.22
C PRO A 134 10.99 11.03 15.58
N SER A 135 11.51 12.25 15.60
CA SER A 135 11.80 12.98 16.83
C SER A 135 10.73 14.04 17.10
N PRO A 136 10.35 14.26 18.38
CA PRO A 136 9.43 15.32 18.76
C PRO A 136 9.93 16.71 18.35
N GLN A 137 11.25 16.93 18.33
CA GLN A 137 11.84 18.21 17.91
C GLN A 137 11.68 18.45 16.40
N LEU A 138 11.71 17.39 15.58
CA LEU A 138 11.37 17.51 14.17
C LEU A 138 9.90 17.88 14.03
N LEU A 139 8.99 17.23 14.74
CA LEU A 139 7.54 17.54 14.68
C LEU A 139 7.19 19.00 15.02
N ASP A 140 7.84 19.64 15.98
CA ASP A 140 7.58 21.07 16.27
C ASP A 140 8.29 22.03 15.30
N ALA A 141 9.49 21.68 14.83
CA ALA A 141 10.15 22.41 13.74
C ALA A 141 9.47 22.18 12.37
N THR A 142 8.63 21.14 12.26
CA THR A 142 8.14 20.64 10.97
C THR A 142 7.11 21.56 10.32
N ALA A 143 6.20 22.18 11.04
CA ALA A 143 5.09 22.87 10.38
C ALA A 143 5.56 24.07 9.52
N ALA A 144 6.50 24.86 10.03
CA ALA A 144 7.03 26.02 9.31
C ALA A 144 8.08 25.65 8.26
N LEU A 145 8.92 24.65 8.53
CA LEU A 145 10.00 24.24 7.62
C LEU A 145 9.51 23.27 6.53
N PHE A 146 8.51 22.45 6.81
CA PHE A 146 7.95 21.48 5.86
C PHE A 146 6.91 22.11 4.97
N TRP A 147 6.20 23.18 5.36
CA TRP A 147 5.19 23.76 4.48
C TRP A 147 5.76 24.22 3.11
N PRO A 148 6.89 24.94 3.04
CA PRO A 148 7.55 25.28 1.78
C PRO A 148 8.07 24.08 0.97
N LEU A 149 8.29 22.94 1.64
CA LEU A 149 8.73 21.69 1.03
C LEU A 149 7.54 20.87 0.49
N LEU A 150 6.54 20.66 1.34
CA LEU A 150 5.38 19.81 1.10
C LEU A 150 4.43 20.43 0.09
N TRP A 151 4.24 21.76 0.10
CA TRP A 151 3.31 22.41 -0.83
C TRP A 151 3.69 22.17 -2.30
N PRO A 152 4.94 22.44 -2.75
CA PRO A 152 5.37 22.06 -4.10
C PRO A 152 5.20 20.56 -4.35
N MET A 153 5.62 19.70 -3.41
CA MET A 153 5.49 18.25 -3.59
C MET A 153 4.03 17.79 -3.74
N LEU A 154 3.08 18.40 -3.01
CA LEU A 154 1.65 18.14 -3.15
C LEU A 154 1.18 18.54 -4.55
N ALA A 155 1.57 19.72 -5.03
CA ALA A 155 1.25 20.17 -6.38
C ALA A 155 1.83 19.21 -7.45
N GLY A 156 3.09 18.80 -7.32
CA GLY A 156 3.74 17.84 -8.23
C GLY A 156 3.21 16.41 -8.11
N SER A 157 2.68 16.03 -6.95
CA SER A 157 2.07 14.71 -6.74
C SER A 157 0.75 14.53 -7.48
N LEU A 158 0.04 15.61 -7.83
CA LEU A 158 -1.20 15.51 -8.60
C LEU A 158 -0.98 14.90 -10.00
N PRO A 159 -0.14 15.47 -10.89
CA PRO A 159 0.06 14.90 -12.22
C PRO A 159 0.78 13.54 -12.17
N ILE A 160 1.83 13.41 -11.34
CA ILE A 160 2.59 12.16 -11.24
C ILE A 160 1.74 11.06 -10.62
N GLY A 161 0.98 11.39 -9.57
CA GLY A 161 0.07 10.49 -8.90
C GLY A 161 -1.05 10.04 -9.85
N LEU A 162 -1.69 10.95 -10.59
CA LEU A 162 -2.74 10.60 -11.55
C LEU A 162 -2.22 9.70 -12.66
N LEU A 163 -1.03 9.99 -13.20
CA LEU A 163 -0.39 9.14 -14.20
C LEU A 163 -0.11 7.75 -13.64
N THR A 164 0.47 7.68 -12.44
CA THR A 164 0.76 6.41 -11.74
C THR A 164 -0.53 5.63 -11.49
N ALA A 165 -1.58 6.31 -11.03
CA ALA A 165 -2.89 5.72 -10.79
C ALA A 165 -3.50 5.16 -12.08
N ALA A 166 -3.41 5.88 -13.19
CA ALA A 166 -3.91 5.42 -14.49
C ALA A 166 -3.17 4.16 -14.97
N ILE A 167 -1.83 4.14 -14.83
CA ILE A 167 -0.99 2.99 -15.18
C ILE A 167 -1.38 1.78 -14.31
N VAL A 168 -1.41 1.95 -12.99
CA VAL A 168 -1.75 0.90 -12.03
C VAL A 168 -3.18 0.39 -12.26
N TYR A 169 -4.13 1.28 -12.51
CA TYR A 169 -5.51 0.92 -12.83
C TYR A 169 -5.57 0.01 -14.07
N TYR A 170 -4.89 0.40 -15.14
CA TYR A 170 -4.92 -0.36 -16.40
C TYR A 170 -4.28 -1.75 -16.23
N ILE A 171 -3.11 -1.81 -15.58
CA ILE A 171 -2.41 -3.07 -15.30
C ILE A 171 -3.28 -3.96 -14.42
N SER A 172 -3.74 -3.47 -13.27
CA SER A 172 -4.56 -4.25 -12.34
C SER A 172 -5.86 -4.73 -12.98
N ARG A 173 -6.52 -3.88 -13.77
CA ARG A 173 -7.76 -4.27 -14.48
C ARG A 173 -7.51 -5.41 -15.46
N ASN A 174 -6.44 -5.35 -16.25
CA ASN A 174 -6.12 -6.38 -17.24
C ASN A 174 -5.71 -7.70 -16.58
N VAL A 175 -4.92 -7.63 -15.51
CA VAL A 175 -4.54 -8.80 -14.71
C VAL A 175 -5.79 -9.47 -14.14
N VAL A 176 -6.67 -8.72 -13.46
CA VAL A 176 -7.86 -9.30 -12.84
C VAL A 176 -8.84 -9.85 -13.89
N ARG A 177 -9.03 -9.17 -15.03
CA ARG A 177 -9.86 -9.69 -16.13
C ARG A 177 -9.32 -11.00 -16.68
N GLY A 178 -8.02 -11.07 -16.95
CA GLY A 178 -7.36 -12.29 -17.45
C GLY A 178 -7.46 -13.46 -16.46
N TRP A 179 -7.32 -13.18 -15.17
CA TRP A 179 -7.46 -14.19 -14.12
C TRP A 179 -8.89 -14.75 -14.04
N ARG A 180 -9.92 -13.90 -14.16
CA ARG A 180 -11.32 -14.36 -14.15
C ARG A 180 -11.66 -15.26 -15.33
N VAL A 181 -11.20 -14.92 -16.53
CA VAL A 181 -11.42 -15.76 -17.73
C VAL A 181 -10.80 -17.15 -17.55
N ARG A 182 -9.57 -17.21 -17.01
CA ARG A 182 -8.89 -18.49 -16.75
C ARG A 182 -9.59 -19.35 -15.70
N ILE A 183 -10.16 -18.74 -14.66
CA ILE A 183 -10.89 -19.47 -13.62
C ILE A 183 -12.17 -20.08 -14.20
N MET A 184 -12.94 -19.32 -14.98
CA MET A 184 -14.16 -19.82 -15.61
C MET A 184 -13.89 -21.00 -16.56
N ASN A 185 -12.82 -20.94 -17.35
CA ASN A 185 -12.44 -22.02 -18.26
C ASN A 185 -12.00 -23.31 -17.54
N ARG A 186 -11.48 -23.21 -16.31
CA ARG A 186 -11.10 -24.38 -15.50
C ARG A 186 -12.30 -25.10 -14.90
N THR A 187 -13.37 -24.39 -14.57
CA THR A 187 -14.60 -24.97 -14.02
C THR A 187 -15.50 -25.61 -15.07
N SER A 188 -15.33 -25.27 -16.35
CA SER A 188 -16.08 -25.83 -17.47
C SER A 188 -15.36 -26.99 -18.17
N ALA A 189 -14.16 -27.38 -17.74
CA ALA A 189 -13.49 -28.58 -18.23
C ALA A 189 -14.17 -29.81 -17.58
N PRO A 190 -14.75 -30.75 -18.35
CA PRO A 190 -15.32 -31.96 -17.80
C PRO A 190 -14.24 -32.75 -17.05
N ALA A 191 -14.59 -33.28 -15.87
CA ALA A 191 -13.81 -34.33 -15.25
C ALA A 191 -13.91 -35.56 -16.16
N GLU A 192 -12.85 -35.82 -16.93
CA GLU A 192 -12.65 -37.08 -17.67
C GLU A 192 -12.39 -38.24 -16.70
#